data_AF-A0A8E2QC92-F1
#
_entry.id   AF-A0A8E2QC92-F1
#
_cell.length_a   1.000
_cell.length_b   1.000
_cell.length_c   1.000
_cell.angle_alpha   90.00
_cell.angle_beta   90.00
_cell.angle_gamma   90.00
#
_symmetry.space_group_name_H-M   'P 1'
#
loop_
_entity.id
_entity.type
_entity.pdbx_description
1 polymer ?
#
loop_
_entity_poly.entity_id
_entity_poly.type
_entity_poly.pdbx_seq_one_letter_code
_entity_poly.pdbx_strand_id
1 'polypeptide(L)'
;MREFKIVFVFVCFLSLLGCAVSKVDATKMDVSAIQFSERLVKEMSNKLDKLVTPLRAQKLETQQYKVYHNNFFPIAGGEKGVRESLASYCTMVGGRFSDGACEDAQENLIFYARVKFTGNYGGYKETTLTVIESANFSNQEFLSKAQELGYERAWVKQARQQYAAQVAREEYEREMIEKEHEAKMITAMGRGTKVCKNNRNYNYVGFVEDVTEQNIKIFVQTIHMIGSPGLQPGGFRPYITWEPARDWYRC
;
A
#
# COMPACT_ATOMS: atom_id res chain seq x y z
N MET A 1 29.20 35.21 41.90
CA MET A 1 28.44 33.94 42.03
C MET A 1 27.40 33.85 40.92
N ARG A 2 27.75 33.31 39.74
CA ARG A 2 26.80 32.93 38.68
C ARG A 2 27.52 32.26 37.51
N GLU A 3 27.90 31.00 37.64
CA GLU A 3 28.23 30.12 36.50
C GLU A 3 27.98 28.67 36.92
N PHE A 4 27.05 27.96 36.27
CA PHE A 4 26.95 26.48 36.16
C PHE A 4 25.58 26.11 35.55
N LYS A 5 25.37 26.35 34.24
CA LYS A 5 24.19 25.85 33.49
C LYS A 5 24.48 25.58 32.00
N ILE A 6 25.62 24.97 31.64
CA ILE A 6 25.86 24.53 30.24
C ILE A 6 26.69 23.24 30.24
N VAL A 7 26.12 22.11 30.69
CA VAL A 7 26.75 20.78 30.46
C VAL A 7 25.74 19.67 30.15
N PHE A 8 24.44 19.83 30.43
CA PHE A 8 23.50 18.71 30.38
C PHE A 8 22.82 18.43 29.02
N VAL A 9 23.15 19.14 27.95
CA VAL A 9 22.47 18.97 26.63
C VAL A 9 23.25 18.08 25.65
N PHE A 10 24.51 17.73 25.94
CA PHE A 10 25.34 16.97 24.98
C PHE A 10 25.26 15.43 25.09
N VAL A 11 24.54 14.87 26.07
CA VAL A 11 24.53 13.41 26.31
C VAL A 11 23.40 12.68 25.56
N CYS A 12 22.38 13.37 25.04
CA CYS A 12 21.29 12.71 24.29
C CYS A 12 21.53 12.56 22.78
N PHE A 13 22.60 13.13 22.21
CA PHE A 13 22.88 12.99 20.77
C PHE A 13 23.71 11.74 20.39
N LEU A 14 24.26 11.01 21.37
CA LEU A 14 25.11 9.85 21.13
C LEU A 14 24.37 8.49 21.13
N SER A 15 23.09 8.46 21.52
CA SER A 15 22.26 7.24 21.49
C SER A 15 21.54 7.00 20.16
N LEU A 16 21.80 7.81 19.11
CA LEU A 16 21.32 7.60 17.74
C LEU A 16 22.35 6.92 16.81
N LEU A 17 23.49 6.48 17.36
CA LEU A 17 24.36 5.49 16.72
C LEU A 17 23.71 4.12 16.95
N GLY A 18 22.74 3.73 16.13
CA GLY A 18 23.01 3.32 14.76
C GLY A 18 22.80 1.82 14.75
N CYS A 19 21.55 1.38 14.57
CA CYS A 19 21.29 0.02 14.13
C CYS A 19 21.99 -0.12 12.77
N ALA A 20 23.24 -0.56 12.80
CA ALA A 20 24.02 -0.88 11.63
C ALA A 20 23.32 -2.05 10.95
N VAL A 21 22.36 -1.73 10.07
CA VAL A 21 21.82 -2.69 9.13
C VAL A 21 23.02 -3.16 8.34
N SER A 22 23.37 -4.44 8.49
CA SER A 22 24.44 -5.07 7.72
C SER A 22 24.12 -4.90 6.24
N LYS A 23 24.73 -3.91 5.60
CA LYS A 23 24.66 -3.72 4.16
C LYS A 23 25.73 -4.60 3.54
N VAL A 24 25.31 -5.45 2.60
CA VAL A 24 26.25 -6.18 1.75
C VAL A 24 27.07 -5.17 0.97
N ASP A 25 28.38 -5.34 0.99
CA ASP A 25 29.30 -4.44 0.30
C ASP A 25 29.08 -4.55 -1.21
N ALA A 26 28.49 -3.50 -1.79
CA ALA A 26 28.20 -3.44 -3.21
C ALA A 26 29.47 -3.22 -4.04
N THR A 27 30.60 -2.78 -3.46
CA THR A 27 31.79 -2.38 -4.24
C THR A 27 32.50 -3.56 -4.91
N LYS A 28 32.23 -4.80 -4.50
CA LYS A 28 32.63 -5.98 -5.28
C LYS A 28 31.69 -6.12 -6.46
N MET A 29 32.13 -5.61 -7.63
CA MET A 29 31.43 -5.78 -8.90
C MET A 29 31.15 -7.26 -9.16
N ASP A 30 29.92 -7.68 -8.88
CA ASP A 30 29.42 -8.93 -9.41
C ASP A 30 29.12 -8.74 -10.89
N VAL A 31 29.26 -9.81 -11.66
CA VAL A 31 29.04 -9.77 -13.12
C VAL A 31 27.54 -9.78 -13.45
N SER A 32 26.69 -10.15 -12.48
CA SER A 32 25.27 -10.42 -12.70
C SER A 32 24.43 -10.27 -11.44
N ALA A 33 23.14 -9.92 -11.60
CA ALA A 33 22.17 -9.78 -10.53
C ALA A 33 21.94 -11.11 -9.78
N ILE A 34 22.06 -12.23 -10.48
CA ILE A 34 22.01 -13.57 -9.89
C ILE A 34 23.21 -13.84 -8.99
N GLN A 35 24.42 -13.52 -9.46
CA GLN A 35 25.64 -13.67 -8.65
C GLN A 35 25.58 -12.80 -7.39
N PHE A 36 25.12 -11.56 -7.53
CA PHE A 36 24.87 -10.67 -6.41
C PHE A 36 23.85 -11.27 -5.43
N SER A 37 22.74 -11.83 -5.93
CA SER A 37 21.70 -12.44 -5.11
C SER A 37 22.18 -13.69 -4.36
N GLU A 38 23.05 -14.48 -4.97
CA GLU A 38 23.71 -15.62 -4.32
C GLU A 38 24.59 -15.18 -3.16
N ARG A 39 25.40 -14.14 -3.37
CA ARG A 39 26.22 -13.54 -2.32
C ARG A 39 25.36 -12.94 -1.23
N LEU A 40 24.33 -12.19 -1.61
CA LEU A 40 23.37 -11.56 -0.70
C LEU A 40 22.72 -12.59 0.23
N VAL A 41 22.19 -13.69 -0.32
CA VAL A 41 21.63 -14.78 0.48
C VAL A 41 22.70 -15.37 1.40
N LYS A 42 23.90 -15.66 0.90
CA LYS A 42 24.98 -16.23 1.71
C LYS A 42 25.38 -15.33 2.89
N GLU A 43 25.44 -14.02 2.69
CA GLU A 43 25.85 -13.04 3.70
C GLU A 43 24.72 -12.70 4.68
N MET A 44 23.47 -12.67 4.21
CA MET A 44 22.31 -12.35 5.05
C MET A 44 21.74 -13.55 5.79
N SER A 45 22.02 -14.79 5.37
CA SER A 45 21.40 -15.97 5.97
C SER A 45 22.02 -16.35 7.33
N ASN A 46 21.19 -16.73 8.30
CA ASN A 46 21.53 -16.83 9.71
C ASN A 46 22.16 -18.16 10.17
N LYS A 47 22.77 -18.93 9.25
CA LYS A 47 23.31 -20.29 9.49
C LYS A 47 22.24 -21.34 9.83
N LEU A 48 21.05 -20.98 10.32
CA LEU A 48 19.93 -21.93 10.53
C LEU A 48 19.42 -22.47 9.20
N ASP A 49 19.61 -21.73 8.12
CA ASP A 49 19.30 -22.15 6.75
C ASP A 49 19.95 -23.50 6.46
N LYS A 50 21.19 -23.73 6.94
CA LYS A 50 21.90 -25.00 6.73
C LYS A 50 21.24 -26.20 7.40
N LEU A 51 20.37 -25.98 8.39
CA LEU A 51 19.73 -27.01 9.20
C LEU A 51 18.28 -27.28 8.77
N VAL A 52 17.55 -26.25 8.35
CA VAL A 52 16.10 -26.32 8.13
C VAL A 52 15.76 -26.57 6.66
N THR A 53 16.49 -25.90 5.77
CA THR A 53 16.25 -25.98 4.33
C THR A 53 17.62 -26.08 3.68
N PRO A 54 18.11 -27.27 3.25
CA PRO A 54 19.35 -27.28 2.49
C PRO A 54 19.18 -26.27 1.37
N LEU A 55 20.01 -25.23 1.34
CA LEU A 55 19.91 -24.07 0.44
C LEU A 55 19.97 -24.58 -1.01
N ARG A 56 18.86 -25.11 -1.51
CA ARG A 56 18.70 -25.59 -2.86
C ARG A 56 18.27 -24.37 -3.65
N ALA A 57 19.26 -23.54 -3.92
CA ALA A 57 19.14 -22.55 -4.97
C ALA A 57 18.69 -23.27 -6.23
N GLN A 58 17.49 -22.94 -6.72
CA GLN A 58 17.06 -23.40 -8.02
C GLN A 58 17.59 -22.39 -9.03
N LYS A 59 18.45 -22.87 -9.92
CA LYS A 59 18.95 -22.12 -11.06
C LYS A 59 18.32 -22.69 -12.31
N LEU A 60 17.59 -21.87 -13.04
CA LEU A 60 17.13 -22.18 -14.39
C LEU A 60 17.87 -21.27 -15.34
N GLU A 61 18.63 -21.84 -16.26
CA GLU A 61 19.34 -21.10 -17.30
C GLU A 61 18.76 -21.50 -18.65
N THR A 62 18.21 -20.51 -19.33
CA THR A 62 17.78 -20.62 -20.73
C THR A 62 18.73 -19.80 -21.59
N GLN A 63 18.64 -19.90 -22.92
CA GLN A 63 19.40 -19.03 -23.81
C GLN A 63 19.02 -17.55 -23.66
N GLN A 64 17.83 -17.26 -23.12
CA GLN A 64 17.23 -15.93 -23.14
C GLN A 64 17.27 -15.22 -21.78
N TYR A 65 17.14 -15.99 -20.70
CA TYR A 65 17.16 -15.47 -19.34
C TYR A 65 17.65 -16.51 -18.35
N LYS A 66 18.05 -16.01 -17.18
CA LYS A 66 18.43 -16.82 -16.03
C LYS A 66 17.48 -16.53 -14.87
N VAL A 67 17.17 -17.57 -14.10
CA VAL A 67 16.35 -17.48 -12.89
C VAL A 67 17.16 -18.02 -11.72
N TYR A 68 17.18 -17.26 -10.64
CA TYR A 68 17.67 -17.67 -9.34
C TYR A 68 16.51 -17.65 -8.35
N HIS A 69 16.26 -18.76 -7.68
CA HIS A 69 15.24 -18.85 -6.66
C HIS A 69 15.81 -19.49 -5.38
N ASN A 70 15.58 -18.86 -4.24
CA ASN A 70 16.06 -19.33 -2.94
C ASN A 70 15.11 -18.94 -1.81
N ASN A 71 15.05 -19.78 -0.77
CA ASN A 71 14.38 -19.52 0.49
C ASN A 71 15.43 -19.48 1.61
N PHE A 72 15.45 -18.42 2.40
CA PHE A 72 16.43 -18.24 3.47
C PHE A 72 15.86 -17.41 4.63
N PHE A 73 16.59 -17.39 5.74
CA PHE A 73 16.24 -16.67 6.97
C PHE A 73 17.21 -15.50 7.17
N PRO A 74 16.86 -14.27 6.76
CA PRO A 74 17.72 -13.10 6.92
C PRO A 74 17.98 -12.77 8.40
N ILE A 75 19.25 -12.56 8.78
CA ILE A 75 19.70 -12.20 10.15
C ILE A 75 19.14 -10.85 10.59
N ALA A 76 19.03 -9.88 9.68
CA ALA A 76 18.57 -8.52 9.96
C ALA A 76 17.87 -7.89 8.74
N GLY A 77 16.95 -6.96 8.99
CA GLY A 77 16.26 -6.18 7.95
C GLY A 77 15.14 -6.92 7.20
N GLY A 78 15.06 -8.26 7.27
CA GLY A 78 14.01 -9.05 6.62
C GLY A 78 13.90 -8.75 5.12
N GLU A 79 12.68 -8.75 4.61
CA GLU A 79 12.37 -8.36 3.22
C GLU A 79 12.92 -6.97 2.84
N LYS A 80 12.85 -6.01 3.78
CA LYS A 80 13.31 -4.64 3.55
C LYS A 80 14.81 -4.58 3.28
N GLY A 81 15.61 -5.27 4.10
CA GLY A 81 17.08 -5.29 3.93
C GLY A 81 17.52 -5.93 2.61
N VAL A 82 16.81 -6.99 2.18
CA VAL A 82 17.05 -7.64 0.87
C VAL A 82 16.72 -6.67 -0.27
N ARG A 83 15.57 -5.99 -0.21
CA ARG A 83 15.17 -4.99 -1.22
C ARG A 83 16.13 -3.80 -1.29
N GLU A 84 16.60 -3.28 -0.16
CA GLU A 84 17.57 -2.18 -0.12
C GLU A 84 18.92 -2.57 -0.72
N SER A 85 19.36 -3.81 -0.50
CA SER A 85 20.60 -4.34 -1.10
C SER A 85 20.46 -4.48 -2.62
N LEU A 86 19.33 -5.01 -3.10
CA LEU A 86 19.02 -5.09 -4.54
C LEU A 86 18.89 -3.70 -5.18
N ALA A 87 18.31 -2.72 -4.48
CA ALA A 87 18.22 -1.35 -4.95
C ALA A 87 19.60 -0.69 -5.09
N SER A 88 20.49 -0.94 -4.12
CA SER A 88 21.87 -0.47 -4.16
C SER A 88 22.62 -1.10 -5.34
N TYR A 89 22.47 -2.41 -5.55
CA TYR A 89 23.04 -3.10 -6.71
C TYR A 89 22.50 -2.54 -8.04
N CYS A 90 21.19 -2.34 -8.15
CA CYS A 90 20.57 -1.76 -9.34
C CYS A 90 21.14 -0.37 -9.67
N THR A 91 21.31 0.48 -8.66
CA THR A 91 21.90 1.82 -8.81
C THR A 91 23.34 1.73 -9.32
N MET A 92 24.12 0.79 -8.80
CA MET A 92 25.50 0.56 -9.23
C MET A 92 25.60 0.13 -10.71
N VAL A 93 24.65 -0.66 -11.21
CA VAL A 93 24.59 -1.05 -12.63
C VAL A 93 23.90 0.00 -13.53
N GLY A 94 23.68 1.22 -13.02
CA GLY A 94 23.12 2.33 -13.78
C GLY A 94 21.59 2.31 -13.91
N GLY A 95 20.91 1.47 -13.15
CA GLY A 95 19.45 1.36 -13.15
C GLY A 95 18.78 2.06 -11.96
N ARG A 96 17.45 2.09 -11.99
CA ARG A 96 16.57 2.52 -10.90
C ARG A 96 15.73 1.33 -10.44
N PHE A 97 15.77 1.06 -9.14
CA PHE A 97 15.00 -0.05 -8.55
C PHE A 97 13.64 0.43 -8.03
N SER A 98 12.56 -0.12 -8.56
CA SER A 98 11.18 0.18 -8.12
C SER A 98 10.30 -1.07 -8.24
N ASP A 99 9.53 -1.38 -7.19
CA ASP A 99 8.60 -2.52 -7.16
C ASP A 99 9.23 -3.87 -7.56
N GLY A 100 10.50 -4.08 -7.25
CA GLY A 100 11.24 -5.29 -7.62
C GLY A 100 11.88 -5.25 -9.01
N ALA A 101 11.54 -4.28 -9.86
CA ALA A 101 12.17 -4.09 -11.16
C ALA A 101 13.41 -3.20 -11.05
N CYS A 102 14.50 -3.59 -11.73
CA CYS A 102 15.61 -2.72 -12.02
C CYS A 102 15.56 -2.30 -13.49
N GLU A 103 15.36 -1.02 -13.74
CA GLU A 103 15.17 -0.48 -15.09
C GLU A 103 16.24 0.57 -15.40
N ASP A 104 16.71 0.63 -16.64
CA ASP A 104 17.63 1.68 -17.10
C ASP A 104 16.90 3.01 -17.36
N ALA A 105 17.62 4.02 -17.87
CA ALA A 105 17.05 5.33 -18.19
C ALA A 105 16.03 5.31 -19.35
N GLN A 106 16.02 4.25 -20.15
CA GLN A 106 15.11 4.02 -21.27
C GLN A 106 13.96 3.07 -20.90
N GLU A 107 13.79 2.78 -19.60
CA GLU A 107 12.80 1.84 -19.06
C GLU A 107 12.98 0.38 -19.55
N ASN A 108 14.18 0.00 -19.98
CA ASN A 108 14.48 -1.40 -20.25
C ASN A 108 14.71 -2.14 -18.93
N LEU A 109 14.05 -3.28 -18.78
CA LEU A 109 14.20 -4.13 -17.60
C LEU A 109 15.57 -4.84 -17.63
N ILE A 110 16.44 -4.50 -16.69
CA ILE A 110 17.75 -5.13 -16.48
C ILE A 110 17.57 -6.48 -15.78
N PHE A 111 16.89 -6.45 -14.63
CA PHE A 111 16.51 -7.63 -13.87
C PHE A 111 15.23 -7.37 -13.08
N TYR A 112 14.52 -8.43 -12.71
CA TYR A 112 13.38 -8.36 -11.80
C TYR A 112 13.60 -9.29 -10.60
N ALA A 113 13.39 -8.75 -9.41
CA ALA A 113 13.57 -9.42 -8.14
C ALA A 113 12.28 -9.39 -7.32
N ARG A 114 11.70 -10.56 -7.10
CA ARG A 114 10.57 -10.77 -6.20
C ARG A 114 11.08 -11.24 -4.85
N VAL A 115 10.90 -10.40 -3.84
CA VAL A 115 11.15 -10.74 -2.44
C VAL A 115 9.80 -10.93 -1.75
N LYS A 116 9.60 -12.08 -1.09
CA LYS A 116 8.33 -12.38 -0.42
C LYS A 116 8.59 -13.07 0.92
N PHE A 117 7.93 -12.59 1.97
CA PHE A 117 7.80 -13.35 3.22
C PHE A 117 6.90 -14.58 3.02
N THR A 118 7.41 -15.78 3.31
CA THR A 118 6.68 -17.05 3.11
C THR A 118 6.20 -17.70 4.39
N GLY A 119 6.80 -17.37 5.54
CA GLY A 119 6.38 -17.97 6.80
C GLY A 119 7.34 -17.69 7.94
N ASN A 120 7.07 -18.31 9.08
CA ASN A 120 7.96 -18.27 10.24
C ASN A 120 8.41 -19.69 10.58
N TYR A 121 9.69 -19.87 10.86
CA TYR A 121 10.24 -21.12 11.37
C TYR A 121 11.10 -20.84 12.61
N GLY A 122 10.75 -21.43 13.75
CA GLY A 122 11.51 -21.23 15.00
C GLY A 122 11.65 -19.77 15.43
N GLY A 123 10.65 -18.92 15.12
CA GLY A 123 10.69 -17.47 15.39
C GLY A 123 11.43 -16.63 14.34
N TYR A 124 12.04 -17.25 13.34
CA TYR A 124 12.72 -16.57 12.24
C TYR A 124 11.79 -16.42 11.04
N LYS A 125 11.88 -15.28 10.37
CA LYS A 125 11.09 -14.98 9.17
C LYS A 125 11.73 -15.64 7.95
N GLU A 126 11.04 -16.58 7.33
CA GLU A 126 11.45 -17.14 6.04
C GLU A 126 11.15 -16.15 4.91
N THR A 127 12.14 -15.90 4.07
CA THR A 127 12.03 -15.02 2.91
C THR A 127 12.41 -15.79 1.65
N THR A 128 11.51 -15.76 0.67
CA THR A 128 11.78 -16.20 -0.70
C THR A 128 12.32 -15.03 -1.52
N LEU A 129 13.45 -15.26 -2.18
CA LEU A 129 14.02 -14.38 -3.19
C LEU A 129 13.99 -15.11 -4.54
N THR A 130 13.28 -14.54 -5.51
CA THR A 130 13.36 -14.93 -6.91
C THR A 130 13.92 -13.77 -7.71
N VAL A 131 15.06 -13.96 -8.38
CA VAL A 131 15.64 -12.98 -9.30
C VAL A 131 15.68 -13.57 -10.70
N ILE A 132 15.23 -12.79 -11.66
CA ILE A 132 15.36 -13.09 -13.08
C ILE A 132 16.19 -12.01 -13.74
N GLU A 133 17.10 -12.44 -14.60
CA GLU A 133 18.05 -11.58 -15.29
C GLU A 133 18.04 -11.95 -16.76
N SER A 134 17.99 -10.93 -17.62
CA SER A 134 18.01 -11.17 -19.06
C SER A 134 19.42 -11.40 -19.58
N ALA A 135 19.57 -12.27 -20.59
CA ALA A 135 20.77 -12.29 -21.40
C ALA A 135 20.79 -11.12 -22.41
N ASN A 136 19.61 -10.57 -22.76
CA ASN A 136 19.44 -9.45 -23.67
C ASN A 136 18.18 -8.63 -23.31
N PHE A 137 18.32 -7.32 -23.08
CA PHE A 137 17.28 -6.42 -22.54
C PHE A 137 15.94 -6.43 -23.29
N SER A 138 15.90 -6.85 -24.55
CA SER A 138 14.69 -6.86 -25.39
C SER A 138 14.03 -8.24 -25.55
N ASN A 139 14.42 -9.25 -24.77
CA ASN A 139 13.87 -10.59 -24.94
C ASN A 139 12.41 -10.71 -24.43
N GLN A 140 11.49 -11.14 -25.31
CA GLN A 140 10.07 -11.28 -25.00
C GLN A 140 9.76 -12.41 -23.98
N GLU A 141 10.51 -13.51 -23.99
CA GLU A 141 10.37 -14.61 -23.03
C GLU A 141 10.77 -14.16 -21.61
N PHE A 142 11.87 -13.39 -21.49
CA PHE A 142 12.28 -12.78 -20.23
C PHE A 142 11.19 -11.87 -19.66
N LEU A 143 10.62 -11.00 -20.49
CA LEU A 143 9.55 -10.09 -20.10
C LEU A 143 8.28 -10.85 -19.70
N SER A 144 7.91 -11.89 -20.45
CA SER A 144 6.79 -12.78 -20.08
C SER A 144 7.04 -13.44 -18.73
N LYS A 145 8.26 -13.94 -18.50
CA LYS A 145 8.61 -14.55 -17.22
C LYS A 145 8.60 -13.56 -16.06
N ALA A 146 9.02 -12.32 -16.31
CA ALA A 146 8.91 -11.23 -15.35
C ALA A 146 7.46 -10.96 -14.98
N GLN A 147 6.58 -10.89 -15.97
CA GLN A 147 5.15 -10.66 -15.79
C GLN A 147 4.49 -11.78 -14.99
N GLU A 148 4.83 -13.04 -15.24
CA GLU A 148 4.38 -14.18 -14.41
C GLU A 148 4.77 -14.03 -12.92
N LEU A 149 5.91 -13.38 -12.66
CA LEU A 149 6.40 -13.11 -11.30
C LEU A 149 5.85 -11.79 -10.71
N GLY A 150 4.97 -11.09 -11.42
CA GLY A 150 4.30 -9.87 -10.99
C GLY A 150 4.95 -8.58 -11.44
N TYR A 151 5.93 -8.62 -12.36
CA TYR A 151 6.41 -7.41 -13.01
C TYR A 151 5.31 -6.79 -13.85
N GLU A 152 5.14 -5.48 -13.71
CA GLU A 152 4.19 -4.71 -14.51
C GLU A 152 4.89 -3.44 -15.00
N ARG A 153 4.87 -3.23 -16.32
CA ARG A 153 5.48 -2.06 -16.95
C ARG A 153 4.81 -0.77 -16.48
N ALA A 154 5.58 0.31 -16.42
CA ALA A 154 5.11 1.61 -15.94
C ALA A 154 3.81 2.08 -16.66
N TRP A 155 3.76 1.98 -17.99
CA TRP A 155 2.58 2.38 -18.76
C TRP A 155 1.34 1.52 -18.47
N VAL A 156 1.48 0.24 -18.14
CA VAL A 156 0.34 -0.62 -17.76
C VAL A 156 -0.19 -0.19 -16.39
N LYS A 157 0.70 0.06 -15.42
CA LYS A 157 0.32 0.60 -14.11
C LYS A 157 -0.41 1.93 -14.26
N GLN A 158 0.11 2.82 -15.08
CA GLN A 158 -0.49 4.13 -15.35
C GLN A 158 -1.87 3.99 -16.01
N ALA A 159 -2.01 3.15 -17.03
CA ALA A 159 -3.29 2.88 -17.68
C ALA A 159 -4.33 2.32 -16.69
N ARG A 160 -3.92 1.40 -15.81
CA ARG A 160 -4.81 0.87 -14.76
C ARG A 160 -5.23 1.96 -13.77
N GLN A 161 -4.30 2.82 -13.35
CA GLN A 161 -4.61 3.94 -12.46
C GLN A 161 -5.55 4.96 -13.10
N GLN A 162 -5.34 5.28 -14.38
CA GLN A 162 -6.22 6.17 -15.14
C GLN A 162 -7.62 5.58 -15.26
N TYR A 163 -7.72 4.30 -15.60
CA TYR A 163 -8.99 3.58 -15.67
C TYR A 163 -9.71 3.56 -14.31
N ALA A 164 -9.00 3.21 -13.23
CA ALA A 164 -9.57 3.23 -11.88
C ALA A 164 -10.04 4.63 -11.47
N ALA A 165 -9.29 5.68 -11.80
CA ALA A 165 -9.68 7.05 -11.55
C ALA A 165 -10.85 7.52 -12.42
N GLN A 166 -11.04 6.95 -13.61
CA GLN A 166 -12.21 7.21 -14.44
C GLN A 166 -13.45 6.53 -13.84
N VAL A 167 -13.37 5.24 -13.52
CA VAL A 167 -14.47 4.50 -12.89
C VAL A 167 -14.91 5.18 -11.59
N ALA A 168 -13.97 5.58 -10.74
CA ALA A 168 -14.28 6.29 -9.49
C ALA A 168 -14.98 7.64 -9.73
N ARG A 169 -14.66 8.35 -10.82
CA ARG A 169 -15.34 9.59 -11.21
C ARG A 169 -16.76 9.32 -11.68
N GLU A 170 -16.96 8.32 -12.53
CA GLU A 170 -18.28 7.92 -13.01
C GLU A 170 -19.19 7.47 -11.86
N GLU A 171 -18.66 6.71 -10.90
CA GLU A 171 -19.39 6.31 -9.70
C GLU A 171 -19.77 7.51 -8.84
N TYR A 172 -18.84 8.44 -8.62
CA TYR A 172 -19.11 9.68 -7.87
C TYR A 172 -20.18 10.53 -8.57
N GLU A 173 -20.12 10.69 -9.89
CA GLU A 173 -21.12 11.43 -10.65
C GLU A 173 -22.50 10.80 -10.54
N ARG A 174 -22.60 9.47 -10.62
CA ARG A 174 -23.87 8.75 -10.43
C ARG A 174 -24.44 8.96 -9.03
N GLU A 175 -23.61 8.86 -8.00
CA GLU A 175 -24.03 9.10 -6.62
C GLU A 175 -24.53 10.54 -6.44
N MET A 176 -23.86 11.51 -7.05
CA MET A 176 -24.28 12.92 -7.00
C MET A 176 -25.61 13.15 -7.72
N ILE A 177 -25.82 12.53 -8.88
CA ILE A 177 -27.08 12.59 -9.63
C ILE A 177 -28.22 11.94 -8.81
N GLU A 178 -27.97 10.80 -8.19
CA GLU A 178 -28.95 10.10 -7.35
C GLU A 178 -29.34 10.95 -6.13
N LYS A 179 -28.36 11.54 -5.44
CA LYS A 179 -28.59 12.46 -4.32
C LYS A 179 -29.38 13.70 -4.75
N GLU A 180 -29.09 14.25 -5.92
CA GLU A 180 -29.83 15.40 -6.46
C GLU A 180 -31.27 15.02 -6.81
N HIS A 181 -31.48 13.84 -7.40
CA HIS A 181 -32.82 13.32 -7.70
C HIS A 181 -33.62 13.12 -6.41
N GLU A 182 -33.02 12.51 -5.38
CA GLU A 182 -33.68 12.30 -4.09
C GLU A 182 -34.00 13.63 -3.39
N ALA A 183 -33.09 14.59 -3.43
CA ALA A 183 -33.32 15.94 -2.91
C ALA A 183 -34.53 16.61 -3.58
N LYS A 184 -34.66 16.48 -4.91
CA LYS A 184 -35.81 16.99 -5.67
C LYS A 184 -37.11 16.29 -5.23
N MET A 185 -37.08 14.98 -5.00
CA MET A 185 -38.25 14.24 -4.51
C MET A 185 -38.69 14.70 -3.11
N ILE A 186 -37.76 14.87 -2.17
CA ILE A 186 -38.07 15.39 -0.82
C ILE A 186 -38.69 16.78 -0.92
N THR A 187 -38.09 17.66 -1.73
CA THR A 187 -38.56 19.03 -1.95
C THR A 187 -39.96 19.05 -2.57
N ALA A 188 -40.23 18.17 -3.53
CA ALA A 188 -41.52 18.05 -4.20
C ALA A 188 -42.63 17.49 -3.29
N MET A 189 -42.29 16.55 -2.40
CA MET A 189 -43.25 16.01 -1.42
C MET A 189 -43.57 17.02 -0.31
N GLY A 190 -42.62 17.88 0.06
CA GLY A 190 -42.84 19.01 0.96
C GLY A 190 -42.96 18.61 2.44
N ARG A 191 -43.71 19.42 3.19
CA ARG A 191 -43.88 19.28 4.65
C ARG A 191 -44.50 17.92 5.02
N GLY A 192 -44.03 17.33 6.11
CA GLY A 192 -44.48 16.03 6.62
C GLY A 192 -43.74 14.83 6.02
N THR A 193 -42.88 15.04 5.02
CA THR A 193 -42.03 13.98 4.47
C THR A 193 -41.08 13.44 5.53
N LYS A 194 -41.06 12.12 5.73
CA LYS A 194 -40.13 11.45 6.64
C LYS A 194 -38.76 11.31 5.96
N VAL A 195 -37.72 11.83 6.60
CA VAL A 195 -36.37 11.86 6.04
C VAL A 195 -35.34 11.28 7.00
N CYS A 196 -34.33 10.66 6.43
CA CYS A 196 -33.24 9.95 7.08
C CYS A 196 -31.89 10.56 6.66
N LYS A 197 -30.92 10.54 7.57
CA LYS A 197 -29.53 10.94 7.29
C LYS A 197 -28.57 10.03 8.03
N ASN A 198 -27.69 9.37 7.28
CA ASN A 198 -26.60 8.60 7.85
C ASN A 198 -25.42 9.53 8.12
N ASN A 199 -24.96 9.58 9.37
CA ASN A 199 -23.78 10.35 9.75
C ASN A 199 -22.96 9.56 10.77
N ARG A 200 -21.75 9.16 10.36
CA ARG A 200 -20.86 8.25 11.10
C ARG A 200 -21.59 6.94 11.42
N ASN A 201 -21.80 6.65 12.71
CA ASN A 201 -22.41 5.40 13.19
C ASN A 201 -23.90 5.56 13.51
N TYR A 202 -24.49 6.72 13.21
CA TYR A 202 -25.88 7.02 13.55
C TYR A 202 -26.70 7.32 12.32
N ASN A 203 -27.94 6.84 12.31
CA ASN A 203 -28.97 7.26 11.39
C ASN A 203 -29.95 8.19 12.14
N TYR A 204 -30.11 9.40 11.60
CA TYR A 204 -30.97 10.46 12.10
C TYR A 204 -32.29 10.38 11.34
N VAL A 205 -33.42 10.42 12.05
CA VAL A 205 -34.75 10.33 11.46
C VAL A 205 -35.56 11.54 11.89
N GLY A 206 -36.18 12.20 10.93
CA GLY A 206 -36.99 13.38 11.18
C GLY A 206 -38.09 13.57 10.15
N PHE A 207 -38.79 14.68 10.28
CA PHE A 207 -39.84 15.10 9.37
C PHE A 207 -39.55 16.50 8.86
N VAL A 208 -39.81 16.71 7.57
CA VAL A 208 -39.69 18.02 6.92
C VAL A 208 -40.76 18.96 7.47
N GLU A 209 -40.34 20.09 8.03
CA GLU A 209 -41.23 21.14 8.55
C GLU A 209 -41.45 22.27 7.53
N ASP A 210 -40.44 22.56 6.71
CA ASP A 210 -40.44 23.65 5.74
C ASP A 210 -39.41 23.38 4.63
N VAL A 211 -39.60 23.97 3.45
CA VAL A 211 -38.80 23.69 2.25
C VAL A 211 -38.47 24.99 1.50
N THR A 212 -37.23 25.11 1.08
CA THR A 212 -36.75 26.13 0.12
C THR A 212 -36.09 25.44 -1.07
N GLU A 213 -35.66 26.19 -2.08
CA GLU A 213 -35.04 25.63 -3.30
C GLU A 213 -33.82 24.74 -3.04
N GLN A 214 -33.04 25.03 -1.99
CA GLN A 214 -31.78 24.32 -1.70
C GLN A 214 -31.76 23.62 -0.34
N ASN A 215 -32.57 24.07 0.61
CA ASN A 215 -32.53 23.60 1.99
C ASN A 215 -33.91 23.21 2.51
N ILE A 216 -33.92 22.29 3.46
CA ILE A 216 -35.12 21.83 4.17
C ILE A 216 -34.96 22.04 5.67
N LYS A 217 -36.04 22.49 6.31
CA LYS A 217 -36.18 22.49 7.77
C LYS A 217 -36.63 21.12 8.20
N ILE A 218 -35.92 20.52 9.14
CA ILE A 218 -36.23 19.17 9.60
C ILE A 218 -36.36 19.20 11.11
N PHE A 219 -37.45 18.65 11.63
CA PHE A 219 -37.56 18.28 13.03
C PHE A 219 -37.04 16.85 13.21
N VAL A 220 -35.81 16.73 13.72
CA VAL A 220 -35.16 15.45 13.98
C VAL A 220 -35.77 14.84 15.24
N GLN A 221 -36.51 13.75 15.09
CA GLN A 221 -37.27 13.13 16.17
C GLN A 221 -36.50 12.01 16.85
N THR A 222 -35.73 11.23 16.09
CA THR A 222 -34.97 10.09 16.65
C THR A 222 -33.59 9.98 16.01
N ILE A 223 -32.68 9.36 16.75
CA ILE A 223 -31.36 8.98 16.30
C ILE A 223 -31.09 7.58 16.85
N HIS A 224 -30.54 6.72 16.03
CA HIS A 224 -30.22 5.35 16.39
C HIS A 224 -28.95 4.87 15.70
N MET A 225 -28.30 3.87 16.26
CA MET A 225 -27.08 3.29 15.69
C MET A 225 -27.43 2.54 14.39
N ILE A 226 -26.59 2.71 13.36
CA ILE A 226 -26.77 2.01 12.07
C ILE A 226 -26.73 0.51 12.30
N GLY A 227 -27.72 -0.22 11.77
CA GLY A 227 -27.88 -1.67 11.97
C GLY A 227 -28.48 -2.06 13.32
N SER A 228 -28.83 -1.12 14.21
CA SER A 228 -29.44 -1.40 15.51
C SER A 228 -30.49 -0.34 15.88
N PRO A 229 -31.71 -0.40 15.29
CA PRO A 229 -32.71 0.65 15.46
C PRO A 229 -33.18 0.89 16.91
N GLY A 230 -33.03 -0.11 17.79
CA GLY A 230 -33.35 0.01 19.21
C GLY A 230 -32.29 0.69 20.07
N LEU A 231 -31.07 0.91 19.54
CA LEU A 231 -29.97 1.54 20.27
C LEU A 231 -29.91 3.03 19.95
N GLN A 232 -30.37 3.84 20.90
CA GLN A 232 -30.27 5.29 20.82
C GLN A 232 -29.06 5.80 21.63
N PRO A 233 -28.28 6.76 21.11
CA PRO A 233 -27.26 7.44 21.91
C PRO A 233 -27.89 8.14 23.11
N GLY A 234 -27.27 7.95 24.27
CA GLY A 234 -27.73 8.57 25.51
C GLY A 234 -27.73 10.11 25.42
N GLY A 235 -28.74 10.73 26.03
CA GLY A 235 -28.85 12.20 26.11
C GLY A 235 -29.35 12.89 24.85
N PHE A 236 -29.76 12.15 23.81
CA PHE A 236 -30.41 12.75 22.66
C PHE A 236 -31.70 13.47 23.06
N ARG A 237 -31.91 14.66 22.47
CA ARG A 237 -33.15 15.43 22.56
C ARG A 237 -33.55 15.84 21.14
N PRO A 238 -34.84 15.75 20.76
CA PRO A 238 -35.31 16.23 19.46
C PRO A 238 -34.94 17.69 19.23
N TYR A 239 -34.57 18.02 18.00
CA TYR A 239 -34.16 19.38 17.63
C TYR A 239 -34.52 19.68 16.17
N ILE A 240 -34.52 20.97 15.83
CA ILE A 240 -34.72 21.43 14.45
C ILE A 240 -33.36 21.71 13.82
N THR A 241 -33.17 21.25 12.59
CA THR A 241 -32.03 21.62 11.76
C THR A 241 -32.49 22.20 10.43
N TRP A 242 -31.60 22.94 9.77
CA TRP A 242 -31.81 23.52 8.46
C TRP A 242 -30.61 23.16 7.58
N GLU A 243 -30.80 22.23 6.66
CA GLU A 243 -29.70 21.62 5.91
C GLU A 243 -30.06 21.43 4.43
N PRO A 244 -29.06 21.25 3.55
CA PRO A 244 -29.30 20.93 2.15
C PRO A 244 -30.09 19.63 2.00
N ALA A 245 -31.10 19.62 1.12
CA ALA A 245 -31.94 18.44 0.91
C ALA A 245 -31.13 17.21 0.44
N ARG A 246 -30.02 17.42 -0.29
CA ARG A 246 -29.10 16.37 -0.77
C ARG A 246 -28.36 15.60 0.32
N ASP A 247 -28.35 16.12 1.55
CA ASP A 247 -27.72 15.45 2.69
C ASP A 247 -28.69 14.48 3.39
N TRP A 248 -29.94 14.44 2.94
CA TRP A 248 -31.02 13.61 3.45
C TRP A 248 -31.57 12.72 2.33
N TYR A 249 -32.11 11.58 2.72
CA TYR A 249 -32.84 10.67 1.84
C TYR A 249 -34.18 10.33 2.48
N ARG A 250 -35.17 9.90 1.71
CA ARG A 250 -36.44 9.44 2.30
C ARG A 250 -36.19 8.16 3.09
N CYS A 251 -36.67 8.15 4.33
CA CYS A 251 -36.87 6.89 5.03
C CYS A 251 -38.01 6.10 4.36
#